data_AF-A0A531KBP6-F1
#
_entry.id   AF-A0A531KBP6-F1
#
_cell.length_a   1.000
_cell.length_b   1.000
_cell.length_c   1.000
_cell.angle_alpha   90.00
_cell.angle_beta   90.00
_cell.angle_gamma   90.00
#
_symmetry.space_group_name_H-M   'P 1'
#
loop_
_entity.id
_entity.type
_entity.pdbx_description
1 polymer ?
#
loop_
_entity_poly.entity_id
_entity_poly.type
_entity_poly.pdbx_seq_one_letter_code
_entity_poly.pdbx_strand_id
1 'polypeptide(L)'
;VNDALARTADAPTPGDLALLLFPLRRSLAALETISTEIDERLRVRFRQLVDELKVLIDGEYSVPKARQDELAVLAQGEELLAENNQLSRTLTAAVDRLVAKADHEITASGLEAAVVQRYGTGVVLGSAFLSLLSSVLIAWLYV
;
A
#
# COMPACT_ATOMS: atom_id res chain seq x y z
N VAL A 1 -29.40 17.89 21.35
CA VAL A 1 -28.74 18.57 20.21
C VAL A 1 -27.24 18.36 20.24
N ASN A 2 -26.52 18.74 21.32
CA ASN A 2 -25.07 18.53 21.41
C ASN A 2 -24.66 17.04 21.27
N ASP A 3 -25.33 16.12 21.98
CA ASP A 3 -25.08 14.67 21.83
C ASP A 3 -25.30 14.16 20.41
N ALA A 4 -26.32 14.68 19.71
CA ALA A 4 -26.61 14.30 18.34
C ALA A 4 -25.55 14.84 17.36
N LEU A 5 -25.04 16.05 17.59
CA LEU A 5 -23.94 16.62 16.81
C LEU A 5 -22.65 15.82 17.02
N ALA A 6 -22.35 15.43 18.27
CA ALA A 6 -21.21 14.58 18.60
C ALA A 6 -21.29 13.21 17.92
N ARG A 7 -22.47 12.56 17.93
CA ARG A 7 -22.71 11.31 17.20
C ARG A 7 -22.55 11.47 15.69
N THR A 8 -22.92 12.63 15.14
CA THR A 8 -22.75 12.94 13.72
C THR A 8 -21.26 13.09 13.38
N ALA A 9 -20.47 13.69 14.28
CA ALA A 9 -19.02 13.79 14.15
C ALA A 9 -18.33 12.41 14.17
N ASP A 10 -18.85 11.48 14.96
CA ASP A 10 -18.29 10.13 15.14
C ASP A 10 -18.96 9.07 14.23
N ALA A 11 -19.71 9.50 13.22
CA ALA A 11 -20.44 8.58 12.35
C ALA A 11 -19.47 7.62 11.64
N PRO A 12 -19.67 6.29 11.75
CA PRO A 12 -18.69 5.33 11.24
C PRO A 12 -18.74 5.17 9.72
N THR A 13 -19.89 5.43 9.09
CA THR A 13 -20.05 5.34 7.64
C THR A 13 -20.75 6.57 7.06
N PRO A 14 -20.58 6.85 5.75
CA PRO A 14 -21.33 7.92 5.08
C PRO A 14 -22.86 7.72 5.15
N GLY A 15 -23.32 6.46 5.18
CA GLY A 15 -24.73 6.14 5.34
C GLY A 15 -25.25 6.51 6.73
N ASP A 16 -24.52 6.12 7.77
CA ASP A 16 -24.86 6.46 9.16
C ASP A 16 -24.82 7.97 9.40
N LEU A 17 -23.86 8.65 8.78
CA LEU A 17 -23.77 10.10 8.80
C LEU A 17 -25.05 10.75 8.25
N ALA A 18 -25.52 10.30 7.09
CA ALA A 18 -26.75 10.80 6.49
C ALA A 18 -28.00 10.53 7.35
N LEU A 19 -28.07 9.36 7.99
CA LEU A 19 -29.15 8.99 8.90
C LEU A 19 -29.18 9.84 10.17
N LEU A 20 -28.01 10.17 10.74
CA LEU A 20 -27.88 11.00 11.94
C LEU A 20 -28.12 12.49 11.65
N LEU A 21 -27.84 12.94 10.43
CA LEU A 21 -28.04 14.33 10.01
C LEU A 21 -29.52 14.73 9.96
N PHE A 22 -30.39 13.81 9.55
CA PHE A 22 -31.82 14.06 9.41
C PHE A 22 -32.50 14.52 10.71
N PRO A 23 -32.43 13.78 11.83
CA PRO A 23 -33.01 14.21 13.09
C PRO A 23 -32.34 15.48 13.63
N LEU A 24 -31.06 15.70 13.31
CA LEU A 24 -30.32 16.91 13.70
C LEU A 24 -30.91 18.16 13.04
N ARG A 25 -31.09 18.14 11.71
CA ARG A 25 -31.74 19.23 10.95
C ARG A 25 -33.19 19.44 11.38
N ARG A 26 -33.92 18.36 11.66
CA ARG A 26 -35.29 18.45 12.19
C ARG A 26 -35.31 19.16 13.54
N SER A 27 -34.36 18.86 14.42
CA SER A 27 -34.25 19.55 15.72
C SER A 27 -33.92 21.03 15.55
N LEU A 28 -33.02 21.38 14.62
CA LEU A 28 -32.70 22.77 14.30
C LEU A 28 -33.93 23.55 13.82
N ALA A 29 -34.71 22.98 12.90
CA ALA A 29 -35.95 23.59 12.41
C ALA A 29 -36.99 23.78 13.53
N ALA A 30 -37.06 22.86 14.48
CA ALA A 30 -37.91 23.00 15.66
C ALA A 30 -37.43 24.15 16.58
N LEU A 31 -36.11 24.28 16.80
CA LEU A 31 -35.55 25.40 17.55
C LEU A 31 -35.81 26.74 16.85
N GLU A 32 -35.65 26.82 15.52
CA GLU A 32 -35.99 28.02 14.74
C GLU A 32 -37.46 28.42 14.93
N THR A 33 -38.39 27.44 14.94
CA THR A 33 -39.82 27.69 15.17
C THR A 33 -40.07 28.24 16.57
N ILE A 34 -39.51 27.59 17.60
CA ILE A 34 -39.66 28.02 19.02
C ILE A 34 -39.06 29.43 19.23
N SER A 35 -38.02 29.80 18.49
CA SER A 35 -37.41 31.13 18.57
C SER A 35 -38.38 32.29 18.31
N THR A 36 -39.46 32.03 17.55
CA THR A 36 -40.47 33.03 17.20
C THR A 36 -41.47 33.29 18.33
N GLU A 37 -41.63 32.33 19.24
CA GLU A 37 -42.57 32.38 20.37
C GLU A 37 -41.95 32.96 21.65
N ILE A 38 -40.63 33.15 21.66
CA ILE A 38 -39.88 33.67 22.82
C ILE A 38 -39.96 35.20 22.92
N ASP A 39 -39.99 35.72 24.15
CA ASP A 39 -39.90 37.14 24.49
C ASP A 39 -38.73 37.87 23.79
N GLU A 40 -38.98 39.11 23.35
CA GLU A 40 -38.04 39.91 22.54
C GLU A 40 -36.63 40.05 23.15
N ARG A 41 -36.54 40.13 24.49
CA ARG A 41 -35.26 40.26 25.20
C ARG A 41 -34.39 38.99 25.13
N LEU A 42 -35.00 37.81 25.10
CA LEU A 42 -34.30 36.51 25.04
C LEU A 42 -34.11 36.03 23.60
N ARG A 43 -35.01 36.46 22.72
CA ARG A 43 -35.04 36.15 21.29
C ARG A 43 -33.71 36.42 20.59
N VAL A 44 -33.08 37.56 20.86
CA VAL A 44 -31.80 37.94 20.22
C VAL A 44 -30.70 36.93 20.52
N ARG A 45 -30.47 36.59 21.79
CA ARG A 45 -29.43 35.64 22.18
C ARG A 45 -29.76 34.21 21.74
N PHE A 46 -31.02 33.81 21.83
CA PHE A 46 -31.44 32.48 21.41
C PHE A 46 -31.22 32.29 19.90
N ARG A 47 -31.57 33.30 19.10
CA ARG A 47 -31.38 33.27 17.65
C ARG A 47 -29.91 33.21 17.26
N GLN A 48 -29.03 33.95 17.94
CA GLN A 48 -27.58 33.84 17.77
C GLN A 48 -27.08 32.40 17.99
N LEU A 49 -27.51 31.73 19.06
CA LEU A 49 -27.11 30.34 19.34
C LEU A 49 -27.65 29.35 18.29
N VAL A 50 -28.87 29.57 17.80
CA VAL A 50 -29.46 28.75 16.73
C VAL A 50 -28.72 28.95 15.41
N ASP A 51 -28.32 30.19 15.10
CA ASP A 51 -27.53 30.51 13.90
C ASP A 51 -26.13 29.90 13.98
N GLU A 52 -25.45 29.96 15.13
CA GLU A 52 -24.16 29.28 15.35
C GLU A 52 -24.28 27.76 15.17
N LEU A 53 -25.33 27.16 15.74
CA LEU A 53 -25.61 25.74 15.56
C LEU A 53 -25.89 25.39 14.10
N LYS A 54 -26.61 26.24 13.37
CA LYS A 54 -26.87 26.08 11.94
C LYS A 54 -25.59 26.07 11.13
N VAL A 55 -24.63 26.96 11.44
CA VAL A 55 -23.31 26.96 10.79
C VAL A 55 -22.56 25.66 11.06
N LEU A 56 -22.62 25.13 12.29
CA LEU A 56 -21.99 23.84 12.64
C LEU A 56 -22.61 22.64 11.92
N ILE A 57 -23.88 22.71 11.51
CA ILE A 57 -24.62 21.62 10.86
C ILE A 57 -24.58 21.70 9.33
N ASP A 58 -24.85 22.89 8.77
CA ASP A 58 -25.05 23.09 7.32
C ASP A 58 -24.03 24.05 6.68
N GLY A 59 -23.12 24.64 7.47
CA GLY A 59 -22.08 25.53 6.98
C GLY A 59 -21.02 24.83 6.11
N GLU A 60 -20.18 25.65 5.45
CA GLU A 60 -19.08 25.17 4.60
C GLU A 60 -18.04 24.36 5.38
N TYR A 61 -17.80 24.72 6.64
CA TYR A 61 -16.92 24.03 7.58
C TYR A 61 -17.72 23.31 8.67
N SER A 62 -18.89 22.77 8.30
CA SER A 62 -19.75 22.04 9.21
C SER A 62 -19.13 20.72 9.65
N VAL A 63 -19.50 20.29 10.85
CA VAL A 63 -19.06 19.01 11.44
C VAL A 63 -19.39 17.82 10.51
N PRO A 64 -20.59 17.73 9.91
CA PRO A 64 -20.91 16.62 9.03
C PRO A 64 -20.08 16.61 7.75
N LYS A 65 -19.79 17.79 7.19
CA LYS A 65 -18.97 17.90 5.97
C LYS A 65 -17.51 17.50 6.25
N ALA A 66 -16.95 17.95 7.37
CA ALA A 66 -15.62 17.52 7.80
C ALA A 66 -15.54 16.01 7.99
N ARG A 67 -16.56 15.39 8.60
CA ARG A 67 -16.61 13.93 8.76
C ARG A 67 -16.78 13.20 7.42
N GLN A 68 -17.55 13.75 6.49
CA GLN A 68 -17.68 13.20 5.15
C GLN A 68 -16.34 13.20 4.40
N ASP A 69 -15.60 14.31 4.47
CA ASP A 69 -14.28 14.44 3.84
C ASP A 69 -13.27 13.47 4.48
N GLU A 70 -13.29 13.34 5.81
CA GLU A 70 -12.47 12.36 6.54
C GLU A 70 -12.76 10.93 6.07
N LEU A 71 -14.02 10.53 6.01
CA LEU A 71 -14.42 9.19 5.54
C LEU A 71 -14.00 8.94 4.08
N ALA A 72 -14.06 9.96 3.22
CA ALA A 72 -13.60 9.86 1.84
C ALA A 72 -12.08 9.70 1.73
N VAL A 73 -11.31 10.37 2.59
CA VAL A 73 -9.85 10.22 2.65
C VAL A 73 -9.47 8.85 3.22
N LEU A 74 -10.18 8.37 4.24
CA LEU A 74 -9.95 7.03 4.81
C LEU A 74 -10.19 5.93 3.77
N ALA A 75 -11.29 6.00 3.00
CA ALA A 75 -11.57 5.03 1.95
C ALA A 75 -10.45 4.98 0.89
N GLN A 76 -9.94 6.14 0.46
CA GLN A 76 -8.79 6.21 -0.44
C GLN A 76 -7.52 5.64 0.18
N GLY A 77 -7.27 5.92 1.46
CA GLY A 77 -6.12 5.39 2.19
C GLY A 77 -6.14 3.86 2.28
N GLU A 78 -7.30 3.27 2.56
CA GLU A 78 -7.48 1.82 2.60
C GLU A 78 -7.23 1.17 1.23
N GLU A 79 -7.72 1.78 0.15
CA GLU A 79 -7.46 1.33 -1.22
C GLU A 79 -5.96 1.34 -1.54
N LEU A 80 -5.28 2.45 -1.27
CA LEU A 80 -3.83 2.58 -1.49
C LEU A 80 -3.02 1.57 -0.67
N LEU A 81 -3.43 1.28 0.56
CA LEU A 81 -2.80 0.26 1.40
C LEU A 81 -3.01 -1.15 0.84
N ALA A 82 -4.20 -1.45 0.31
CA ALA A 82 -4.49 -2.73 -0.33
C ALA A 82 -3.62 -2.91 -1.59
N GLU A 83 -3.54 -1.89 -2.43
CA GLU A 83 -2.67 -1.88 -3.61
C GLU A 83 -1.20 -2.06 -3.24
N ASN A 84 -0.69 -1.28 -2.27
CA ASN A 84 0.70 -1.38 -1.85
C ASN A 84 1.06 -2.79 -1.35
N ASN A 85 0.16 -3.43 -0.59
CA ASN A 85 0.34 -4.81 -0.15
C ASN A 85 0.39 -5.78 -1.34
N GLN A 86 -0.48 -5.60 -2.33
CA GLN A 86 -0.49 -6.43 -3.54
C GLN A 86 0.78 -6.24 -4.37
N LEU A 87 1.22 -5.00 -4.57
CA LEU A 87 2.46 -4.67 -5.29
C LEU A 87 3.67 -5.27 -4.58
N SER A 88 3.74 -5.12 -3.25
CA SER A 88 4.85 -5.66 -2.44
C SER A 88 4.94 -7.17 -2.56
N ARG A 89 3.81 -7.90 -2.48
CA ARG A 89 3.79 -9.36 -2.70
C ARG A 89 4.25 -9.76 -4.09
N THR A 90 3.82 -9.00 -5.10
CA THR A 90 4.22 -9.24 -6.50
C THR A 90 5.71 -9.01 -6.70
N LEU A 91 6.25 -7.95 -6.10
CA LEU A 91 7.68 -7.64 -6.14
C LEU A 91 8.50 -8.73 -5.46
N THR A 92 8.11 -9.16 -4.25
CA THR A 92 8.80 -10.26 -3.54
C THR A 92 8.81 -11.53 -4.39
N ALA A 93 7.68 -11.91 -4.97
CA ALA A 93 7.62 -13.09 -5.83
C ALA A 93 8.50 -12.96 -7.10
N ALA A 94 8.62 -11.76 -7.66
CA ALA A 94 9.49 -11.51 -8.80
C ALA A 94 10.98 -11.59 -8.41
N VAL A 95 11.35 -11.04 -7.25
CA VAL A 95 12.71 -11.13 -6.69
C VAL A 95 13.07 -12.59 -6.39
N ASP A 96 12.18 -13.35 -5.74
CA ASP A 96 12.40 -14.76 -5.43
C ASP A 96 12.63 -15.59 -6.70
N ARG A 97 11.85 -15.34 -7.76
CA ARG A 97 12.05 -15.99 -9.07
C ARG A 97 13.37 -15.62 -9.71
N LEU A 98 13.78 -14.34 -9.62
CA LEU A 98 15.05 -13.88 -10.17
C LEU A 98 16.24 -14.51 -9.42
N VAL A 99 16.18 -14.56 -8.09
CA VAL A 99 17.20 -15.20 -7.25
C VAL A 99 17.27 -16.69 -7.53
N ALA A 100 16.12 -17.38 -7.61
CA ALA A 100 16.09 -18.82 -7.93
C ALA A 100 16.67 -19.11 -9.32
N LYS A 101 16.39 -18.25 -10.31
CA LYS A 101 16.97 -18.38 -11.65
C LYS A 101 18.48 -18.15 -11.63
N ALA A 102 18.95 -17.14 -10.90
CA ALA A 102 20.38 -16.85 -10.76
C ALA A 102 21.13 -17.99 -10.06
N ASP A 103 20.56 -18.55 -8.98
CA ASP A 103 21.14 -19.69 -8.26
C ASP A 103 21.23 -20.94 -9.15
N HIS A 104 20.18 -21.19 -9.96
CA HIS A 104 20.21 -22.26 -10.95
C HIS A 104 21.25 -22.03 -12.06
N GLU A 105 21.43 -20.81 -12.55
CA GLU A 105 22.47 -20.49 -13.56
C GLU A 105 23.88 -20.61 -12.98
N ILE A 106 24.10 -20.20 -11.72
CA ILE A 106 25.38 -20.33 -11.02
C ILE A 106 25.73 -21.80 -10.79
N THR A 107 24.78 -22.62 -10.34
CA THR A 107 24.99 -24.05 -10.13
C THR A 107 25.26 -24.79 -11.44
N ALA A 108 24.54 -24.45 -12.52
CA ALA A 108 24.82 -24.98 -13.86
C ALA A 108 26.22 -24.57 -14.36
N SER A 109 26.61 -23.31 -14.20
CA SER A 109 27.94 -22.80 -14.58
C SER A 109 29.06 -23.43 -13.73
N GLY A 110 28.80 -23.73 -12.45
CA GLY A 110 29.74 -24.42 -11.57
C GLY A 110 29.99 -25.87 -12.01
N LEU A 111 28.95 -26.55 -12.53
CA LEU A 111 29.09 -27.87 -13.14
C LEU A 111 29.84 -27.81 -14.47
N GLU A 112 29.60 -26.78 -15.30
CA GLU A 112 30.36 -26.57 -16.54
C GLU A 112 31.85 -26.25 -16.26
N ALA A 113 32.15 -25.45 -15.24
CA ALA A 113 33.52 -25.17 -14.82
C ALA A 113 34.25 -26.45 -14.37
N ALA A 114 33.57 -27.34 -13.64
CA ALA A 114 34.12 -28.64 -13.25
C ALA A 114 34.36 -29.57 -14.44
N VAL A 115 33.52 -29.49 -15.49
CA VAL A 115 33.69 -30.26 -16.73
C VAL A 115 34.87 -29.72 -17.55
N VAL A 116 35.00 -28.40 -17.71
CA VAL A 116 36.11 -27.76 -18.44
C VAL A 116 37.46 -28.08 -17.79
N GLN A 117 37.54 -28.09 -16.46
CA GLN A 117 38.78 -28.42 -15.75
C GLN A 117 39.21 -29.88 -15.97
N ARG A 118 38.25 -30.82 -16.06
CA ARG A 118 38.54 -32.25 -16.27
C ARG A 118 38.96 -32.57 -17.71
N TYR A 119 38.43 -31.84 -18.70
CA TYR A 119 38.92 -31.92 -20.09
C TYR A 119 40.31 -31.29 -20.26
N GLY A 120 40.58 -30.16 -19.59
CA GLY A 120 41.88 -29.48 -19.63
C GLY A 120 43.04 -30.36 -19.15
N THR A 121 42.85 -31.11 -18.05
CA THR A 121 43.86 -32.05 -17.55
C THR A 121 44.11 -33.21 -18.52
N GLY A 122 43.06 -33.73 -19.18
CA GLY A 122 43.19 -34.81 -20.16
C GLY A 122 43.99 -34.41 -21.41
N VAL A 123 43.77 -33.20 -21.92
CA VAL A 123 44.51 -32.68 -23.09
C VAL A 123 45.99 -32.46 -22.78
N VAL A 124 46.32 -31.89 -21.62
CA VAL A 124 47.71 -31.66 -21.21
C VAL A 124 48.46 -32.97 -20.96
N LEU A 125 47.81 -33.96 -20.32
CA LEU A 125 48.41 -35.30 -20.18
C LEU A 125 48.61 -35.98 -21.54
N GLY A 126 47.65 -35.84 -22.44
CA GLY A 126 47.74 -36.36 -23.80
C GLY A 126 48.92 -35.77 -24.56
N SER A 127 49.10 -34.44 -24.53
CA SER A 127 50.24 -33.78 -25.21
C SER A 127 51.59 -34.15 -24.60
N ALA A 128 51.67 -34.29 -23.27
CA ALA A 128 52.89 -34.71 -22.60
C ALA A 128 53.27 -36.15 -22.98
N PHE A 129 52.30 -37.06 -22.99
CA PHE A 129 52.53 -38.45 -23.40
C PHE A 129 52.95 -38.55 -24.87
N LEU A 130 52.30 -37.79 -25.76
CA LEU A 130 52.66 -37.74 -27.18
C LEU A 130 54.07 -37.18 -27.39
N SER A 131 54.47 -36.19 -26.59
CA SER A 131 55.82 -35.59 -26.63
C SER A 131 56.88 -36.57 -26.14
N LEU A 132 56.58 -37.34 -25.09
CA LEU A 132 57.45 -38.43 -24.62
C LEU A 132 57.61 -39.52 -25.69
N LEU A 133 56.51 -39.94 -26.32
CA LEU A 133 56.57 -40.93 -27.40
C LEU A 133 57.43 -40.42 -28.58
N SER A 134 57.22 -39.17 -28.97
CA SER A 134 57.98 -38.53 -30.05
C SER A 134 59.48 -38.50 -29.73
N SER A 135 59.85 -38.14 -28.49
CA SER A 135 61.25 -38.14 -28.04
C SER A 135 61.90 -39.53 -28.11
N VAL A 136 61.20 -40.56 -27.62
CA VAL A 136 61.70 -41.95 -27.69
C VAL A 136 61.85 -42.42 -29.14
N LEU A 137 60.90 -42.09 -30.00
CA LEU A 137 60.92 -42.46 -31.41
C LEU A 137 62.10 -41.82 -32.16
N ILE A 138 62.40 -40.55 -31.86
CA ILE A 138 63.57 -39.84 -32.41
C ILE A 138 64.88 -40.52 -31.96
N ALA A 139 64.99 -40.86 -30.67
CA ALA A 139 66.18 -41.54 -30.15
C ALA A 139 66.40 -42.91 -30.81
N TRP A 140 65.32 -43.63 -31.12
CA TRP A 140 65.39 -44.93 -31.80
C TRP A 140 65.73 -44.82 -33.28
N LEU A 141 65.27 -43.76 -33.96
CA LEU A 141 65.59 -43.51 -35.37
C LEU A 141 67.04 -43.05 -35.58
N TYR A 142 67.65 -42.47 -34.56
CA TYR A 142 69.01 -41.92 -34.62
C TYR A 142 70.11 -42.90 -34.18
N VAL A 143 69.74 -44.07 -33.66
CA VAL A 143 70.64 -45.19 -33.30
C VAL A 143 70.75 -46.18 -34.46
#